data_AF-A0A6V7UFA7-F1
#
_entry.id   AF-A0A6V7UFA7-F1
#
_cell.length_a   1.000
_cell.length_b   1.000
_cell.length_c   1.000
_cell.angle_alpha   90.00
_cell.angle_beta   90.00
_cell.angle_gamma   90.00
#
_symmetry.space_group_name_H-M   'P 1'
#
loop_
_entity.id
_entity.type
_entity.pdbx_description
1 polymer ?
#
loop_
_entity_poly.entity_id
_entity_poly.type
_entity_poly.pdbx_seq_one_letter_code
_entity_poly.pdbx_strand_id
1 'polypeptide(L)'
;MTSINLTTKINLTSLAIDLEQSLLSPAYVIVLRTEIVLLFTILVVDIRIDTAIFKETYCYSYKSFGWPLYWEAYKFHNSTIRFDLSKLLFVSIVVLYSIHSATQFATVLRYFVLLLYYKDPHELLAPLWLVSLLVGSFYIQVICYPSLHFCVMLERLRATLFLNKYENEGRKLAIFMITITWATSIGFMTFIILEAYADPSMEILGALYLTTKSTSEILIYVNILTTIMVIITAFSDWRITIMNRRIQESRARVTDYSLSISFQLNENLLSMRLILPLDIAYATIYLLYNSLVVLLRSYRDELSAATYVFYYNVLNMVINLKFVFLSGSTLKTYTPKTYTLKTFYPEDLQLFDQLKLFFYKFNRRSSSSPR
;
A
#
# COMPACT_ATOMS: atom_id res chain seq x y z
N MET A 1 -74.40 0.60 -4.26
CA MET A 1 -73.80 -0.75 -4.20
C MET A 1 -73.18 -1.06 -5.54
N THR A 2 -71.85 -0.90 -5.65
CA THR A 2 -70.97 -1.61 -6.61
C THR A 2 -69.55 -1.34 -6.15
N SER A 3 -69.00 -2.28 -5.37
CA SER A 3 -67.61 -2.29 -4.91
C SER A 3 -66.70 -2.79 -6.04
N ILE A 4 -65.81 -1.94 -6.53
CA ILE A 4 -64.74 -2.35 -7.45
C ILE A 4 -63.56 -2.80 -6.60
N ASN A 5 -63.33 -4.10 -6.56
CA ASN A 5 -62.17 -4.74 -5.94
C ASN A 5 -61.01 -4.70 -6.93
N LEU A 6 -60.03 -3.82 -6.71
CA LEU A 6 -58.81 -3.75 -7.51
C LEU A 6 -57.61 -4.23 -6.68
N THR A 7 -57.48 -5.54 -6.51
CA THR A 7 -56.28 -6.18 -5.99
C THR A 7 -55.34 -6.55 -7.15
N THR A 8 -54.66 -5.56 -7.71
CA THR A 8 -53.44 -5.79 -8.48
C THR A 8 -52.25 -5.59 -7.55
N LYS A 9 -51.72 -6.69 -7.02
CA LYS A 9 -50.40 -6.74 -6.39
C LYS A 9 -49.36 -6.46 -7.48
N ILE A 10 -49.06 -5.18 -7.72
CA ILE A 10 -47.93 -4.78 -8.54
C ILE A 10 -46.67 -5.25 -7.80
N ASN A 11 -45.91 -6.14 -8.43
CA ASN A 11 -44.66 -6.66 -7.89
C ASN A 11 -43.57 -5.58 -8.03
N LEU A 12 -43.60 -4.59 -7.13
CA LEU A 12 -42.73 -3.40 -7.16
C LEU A 12 -41.22 -3.73 -7.14
N THR A 13 -40.85 -4.94 -6.71
CA THR A 13 -39.46 -5.42 -6.75
C THR A 13 -38.96 -5.75 -8.16
N SER A 14 -39.81 -6.14 -9.11
CA SER A 14 -39.36 -6.33 -10.50
C SER A 14 -39.24 -4.99 -11.23
N LEU A 15 -40.11 -4.03 -10.91
CA LEU A 15 -40.09 -2.70 -11.52
C LEU A 15 -38.88 -1.86 -11.06
N ALA A 16 -38.44 -2.01 -9.81
CA ALA A 16 -37.25 -1.31 -9.30
C ALA A 16 -35.95 -1.83 -9.92
N ILE A 17 -35.85 -3.14 -10.21
CA ILE A 17 -34.68 -3.75 -10.84
C ILE A 17 -34.59 -3.39 -12.33
N ASP A 18 -35.72 -3.31 -13.04
CA ASP A 18 -35.75 -2.87 -14.45
C ASP A 18 -35.54 -1.34 -14.60
N LEU A 19 -35.90 -0.54 -13.59
CA LEU A 19 -35.67 0.91 -13.60
C LEU A 19 -34.21 1.27 -13.31
N GLU A 20 -33.52 0.53 -12.44
CA GLU A 20 -32.07 0.69 -12.21
C GLU A 20 -31.23 0.24 -13.42
N GLN A 21 -31.70 -0.73 -14.20
CA GLN A 21 -31.02 -1.15 -15.45
C GLN A 21 -31.26 -0.22 -16.64
N SER A 22 -32.30 0.63 -16.61
CA SER A 22 -32.65 1.51 -17.73
C SER A 22 -32.14 2.96 -17.59
N LEU A 23 -31.71 3.37 -16.39
CA LEU A 23 -31.22 4.75 -16.14
C LEU A 23 -29.70 4.92 -16.27
N LEU A 24 -28.94 3.82 -16.23
CA LEU A 24 -27.50 3.87 -16.53
C LEU A 24 -27.30 3.46 -17.97
N SER A 25 -26.75 4.37 -18.78
CA SER A 25 -26.30 4.09 -20.14
C SER A 25 -25.60 2.71 -20.19
N PRO A 26 -26.01 1.79 -21.07
CA PRO A 26 -25.33 0.50 -21.21
C PRO A 26 -23.81 0.66 -21.40
N ALA A 27 -23.39 1.76 -22.02
CA ALA A 27 -21.98 2.13 -22.17
C ALA A 27 -21.29 2.41 -20.83
N TYR A 28 -21.98 2.99 -19.84
CA TYR A 28 -21.45 3.24 -18.50
C TYR A 28 -21.22 1.95 -17.72
N VAL A 29 -22.19 1.04 -17.74
CA VAL A 29 -22.04 -0.28 -17.08
C VAL A 29 -20.89 -1.06 -17.73
N ILE A 30 -20.71 -0.93 -19.04
CA ILE A 30 -19.58 -1.52 -19.77
C ILE A 30 -18.27 -0.87 -19.32
N VAL A 31 -18.14 0.46 -19.34
CA VAL A 31 -16.91 1.16 -18.92
C VAL A 31 -16.53 0.82 -17.48
N LEU A 32 -17.48 0.87 -16.54
CA LEU A 32 -17.20 0.54 -15.14
C LEU A 32 -16.83 -0.94 -14.96
N ARG A 33 -17.49 -1.86 -15.66
CA ARG A 33 -17.12 -3.29 -15.66
C ARG A 33 -15.74 -3.50 -16.29
N THR A 34 -15.42 -2.81 -17.38
CA THR A 34 -14.13 -2.88 -18.05
C THR A 34 -13.03 -2.33 -17.16
N GLU A 35 -13.25 -1.22 -16.46
CA GLU A 35 -12.31 -0.63 -15.49
C GLU A 35 -12.13 -1.53 -14.26
N ILE A 36 -13.20 -2.15 -13.73
CA ILE A 36 -13.10 -3.12 -12.63
C ILE A 36 -12.34 -4.38 -13.08
N VAL A 37 -12.61 -4.88 -14.30
CA VAL A 37 -11.89 -6.03 -14.88
C VAL A 37 -10.43 -5.66 -15.18
N LEU A 38 -10.16 -4.45 -15.66
CA LEU A 38 -8.81 -3.92 -15.85
C LEU A 38 -8.10 -3.81 -14.50
N LEU A 39 -8.78 -3.30 -13.46
CA LEU A 39 -8.28 -3.28 -12.09
C LEU A 39 -7.90 -4.67 -11.64
N PHE A 40 -8.80 -5.64 -11.82
CA PHE A 40 -8.59 -7.03 -11.43
C PHE A 40 -7.45 -7.67 -12.23
N THR A 41 -7.32 -7.33 -13.51
CA THR A 41 -6.26 -7.84 -14.40
C THR A 41 -4.91 -7.23 -14.03
N ILE A 42 -4.83 -5.92 -13.80
CA ILE A 42 -3.65 -5.24 -13.26
C ILE A 42 -3.31 -5.85 -11.90
N LEU A 43 -4.29 -6.10 -11.02
CA LEU A 43 -4.10 -6.75 -9.72
C LEU A 43 -3.48 -8.14 -9.88
N VAL A 44 -4.00 -8.95 -10.81
CA VAL A 44 -3.53 -10.32 -11.08
C VAL A 44 -2.13 -10.32 -11.73
N VAL A 45 -1.85 -9.37 -12.62
CA VAL A 45 -0.55 -9.21 -13.28
C VAL A 45 0.51 -8.73 -12.28
N ASP A 46 0.18 -7.76 -11.44
CA ASP A 46 1.05 -7.19 -10.40
C ASP A 46 1.39 -8.25 -9.33
N ILE A 47 0.40 -9.04 -8.90
CA ILE A 47 0.63 -10.23 -8.03
C ILE A 47 1.55 -11.26 -8.71
N ARG A 48 1.43 -11.46 -10.03
CA ARG A 48 2.32 -12.36 -10.79
C ARG A 48 3.74 -11.81 -10.92
N ILE A 49 3.91 -10.50 -11.06
CA ILE A 49 5.22 -9.84 -11.14
C ILE A 49 5.91 -9.93 -9.78
N ASP A 50 5.23 -9.59 -8.69
CA ASP A 50 5.77 -9.73 -7.33
C ASP A 50 6.15 -11.17 -7.02
N THR A 51 5.29 -12.14 -7.35
CA THR A 51 5.62 -13.57 -7.14
C THR A 51 6.73 -14.07 -8.06
N ALA A 52 6.91 -13.54 -9.27
CA ALA A 52 7.99 -13.90 -10.19
C ALA A 52 9.35 -13.32 -9.74
N ILE A 53 9.39 -12.05 -9.34
CA ILE A 53 10.58 -11.40 -8.76
C ILE A 53 10.98 -12.11 -7.46
N PHE A 54 10.01 -12.51 -6.64
CA PHE A 54 10.27 -13.29 -5.42
C PHE A 54 10.78 -14.71 -5.73
N LYS A 55 10.28 -15.35 -6.80
CA LYS A 55 10.71 -16.70 -7.24
C LYS A 55 12.13 -16.73 -7.79
N GLU A 56 12.54 -15.72 -8.56
CA GLU A 56 13.90 -15.63 -9.09
C GLU A 56 14.92 -15.29 -8.00
N THR A 57 14.51 -14.59 -6.95
CA THR A 57 15.42 -14.20 -5.86
C THR A 57 15.56 -15.28 -4.77
N TYR A 58 14.56 -16.17 -4.61
CA TYR A 58 14.54 -17.19 -3.57
C TYR A 58 14.05 -18.55 -4.12
N CYS A 59 14.92 -19.27 -4.81
CA CYS A 59 14.65 -20.65 -5.20
C CYS A 59 15.02 -21.58 -4.01
N TYR A 60 14.04 -22.23 -3.35
CA TYR A 60 14.05 -23.64 -2.86
C TYR A 60 12.96 -23.95 -1.79
N SER A 61 12.05 -24.87 -2.16
CA SER A 61 11.23 -25.88 -1.42
C SER A 61 10.43 -25.55 -0.13
N TYR A 62 9.18 -26.05 -0.09
CA TYR A 62 8.04 -25.55 0.71
C TYR A 62 7.49 -26.54 1.78
N LYS A 63 7.02 -26.01 2.93
CA LYS A 63 5.86 -26.51 3.73
C LYS A 63 5.33 -25.46 4.76
N SER A 64 4.03 -25.13 4.65
CA SER A 64 2.97 -24.63 5.60
C SER A 64 3.34 -23.95 6.96
N PHE A 65 2.66 -22.96 7.59
CA PHE A 65 1.39 -22.19 7.46
C PHE A 65 1.39 -21.02 8.50
N GLY A 66 0.67 -19.91 8.25
CA GLY A 66 0.02 -19.02 9.26
C GLY A 66 0.85 -17.98 10.04
N TRP A 67 0.69 -16.69 9.71
CA TRP A 67 1.30 -15.50 10.35
C TRP A 67 2.85 -15.32 10.42
N PRO A 68 3.77 -16.16 9.88
CA PRO A 68 5.15 -16.10 10.31
C PRO A 68 5.94 -15.08 9.54
N LEU A 69 5.55 -14.60 8.34
CA LEU A 69 6.51 -13.89 7.49
C LEU A 69 6.95 -12.53 8.03
N TYR A 70 6.03 -11.72 8.56
CA TYR A 70 6.39 -10.45 9.19
C TYR A 70 7.16 -10.69 10.49
N TRP A 71 6.85 -11.74 11.25
CA TRP A 71 7.52 -12.10 12.50
C TRP A 71 8.87 -12.82 12.30
N GLU A 72 9.03 -13.57 11.22
CA GLU A 72 10.23 -14.26 10.75
C GLU A 72 11.17 -13.27 10.05
N ALA A 73 10.65 -12.37 9.21
CA ALA A 73 11.40 -11.22 8.71
C ALA A 73 11.83 -10.34 9.89
N TYR A 74 10.93 -10.06 10.84
CA TYR A 74 11.27 -9.37 12.08
C TYR A 74 12.34 -10.12 12.87
N LYS A 75 12.23 -11.45 13.10
CA LYS A 75 13.23 -12.29 13.80
C LYS A 75 14.59 -12.35 13.09
N PHE A 76 14.58 -12.53 11.78
CA PHE A 76 15.78 -12.56 10.93
C PHE A 76 16.48 -11.19 10.96
N HIS A 77 15.70 -10.11 10.97
CA HIS A 77 16.16 -8.74 11.13
C HIS A 77 16.55 -8.42 12.60
N ASN A 78 15.98 -9.12 13.59
CA ASN A 78 16.29 -8.96 15.01
C ASN A 78 17.62 -9.58 15.41
N SER A 79 18.14 -10.56 14.65
CA SER A 79 19.38 -11.27 14.95
C SER A 79 20.63 -10.68 14.31
N THR A 80 20.51 -9.78 13.34
CA THR A 80 21.66 -9.27 12.55
C THR A 80 21.77 -7.75 12.43
N ILE A 81 20.68 -7.01 12.60
CA ILE A 81 20.64 -5.56 12.39
C ILE A 81 20.53 -4.88 13.75
N ARG A 82 21.26 -3.78 13.97
CA ARG A 82 21.23 -3.06 15.25
C ARG A 82 19.82 -2.46 15.43
N PHE A 83 19.60 -1.73 16.51
CA PHE A 83 18.30 -1.12 16.81
C PHE A 83 18.03 0.05 15.84
N ASP A 84 17.85 -0.27 14.55
CA ASP A 84 17.86 0.69 13.46
C ASP A 84 16.47 1.24 13.20
N LEU A 85 16.43 2.55 12.94
CA LEU A 85 15.26 3.40 12.70
C LEU A 85 14.16 2.71 11.87
N SER A 86 14.56 1.98 10.85
CA SER A 86 13.68 1.28 9.92
C SER A 86 12.83 0.19 10.61
N LYS A 87 13.30 -0.41 11.70
CA LYS A 87 12.49 -1.32 12.54
C LYS A 87 11.34 -0.61 13.21
N LEU A 88 11.58 0.59 13.74
CA LEU A 88 10.57 1.35 14.47
C LEU A 88 9.52 1.93 13.51
N LEU A 89 9.95 2.38 12.33
CA LEU A 89 9.03 2.74 11.23
C LEU A 89 8.23 1.53 10.76
N PHE A 90 8.86 0.38 10.56
CA PHE A 90 8.18 -0.84 10.14
C PHE A 90 7.14 -1.33 11.15
N VAL A 91 7.48 -1.37 12.45
CA VAL A 91 6.54 -1.70 13.52
C VAL A 91 5.37 -0.71 13.52
N SER A 92 5.63 0.58 13.32
CA SER A 92 4.57 1.60 13.23
C SER A 92 3.63 1.34 12.06
N ILE A 93 4.16 0.99 10.88
CA ILE A 93 3.36 0.62 9.70
C ILE A 93 2.49 -0.60 10.00
N VAL A 94 3.06 -1.66 10.60
CA VAL A 94 2.34 -2.91 10.92
C VAL A 94 1.22 -2.68 11.95
N VAL A 95 1.49 -1.90 13.00
CA VAL A 95 0.48 -1.58 14.03
C VAL A 95 -0.66 -0.77 13.42
N LEU A 96 -0.32 0.27 12.65
CA LEU A 96 -1.31 1.12 11.98
C LEU A 96 -2.18 0.30 11.01
N TYR A 97 -1.56 -0.63 10.29
CA TYR A 97 -2.24 -1.56 9.40
C TYR A 97 -3.19 -2.50 10.12
N SER A 98 -2.75 -3.07 11.24
CA SER A 98 -3.59 -3.95 12.05
C SER A 98 -4.83 -3.21 12.57
N ILE A 99 -4.66 -1.98 13.04
CA ILE A 99 -5.77 -1.12 13.50
C ILE A 99 -6.70 -0.80 12.32
N HIS A 100 -6.17 -0.50 11.14
CA HIS A 100 -7.00 -0.26 9.95
C HIS A 100 -7.86 -1.46 9.58
N SER A 101 -7.21 -2.62 9.42
CA SER A 101 -7.88 -3.79 8.89
C SER A 101 -8.99 -4.21 9.84
N ALA A 102 -8.76 -4.13 11.16
CA ALA A 102 -9.77 -4.42 12.16
C ALA A 102 -10.97 -3.44 12.07
N THR A 103 -10.71 -2.15 11.99
CA THR A 103 -11.77 -1.11 11.96
C THR A 103 -12.55 -1.11 10.63
N GLN A 104 -11.87 -1.32 9.50
CA GLN A 104 -12.51 -1.49 8.19
C GLN A 104 -13.33 -2.77 8.11
N PHE A 105 -12.78 -3.89 8.60
CA PHE A 105 -13.52 -5.15 8.67
C PHE A 105 -14.80 -4.99 9.51
N ALA A 106 -14.71 -4.34 10.68
CA ALA A 106 -15.87 -4.05 11.51
C ALA A 106 -16.89 -3.15 10.79
N THR A 107 -16.43 -2.16 10.04
CA THR A 107 -17.30 -1.26 9.24
C THR A 107 -18.05 -2.01 8.15
N VAL A 108 -17.35 -2.83 7.38
CA VAL A 108 -17.92 -3.63 6.29
C VAL A 108 -18.88 -4.68 6.84
N LEU A 109 -18.49 -5.40 7.90
CA LEU A 109 -19.33 -6.39 8.55
C LEU A 109 -20.62 -5.77 9.07
N ARG A 110 -20.53 -4.60 9.74
CA ARG A 110 -21.71 -3.83 10.17
C ARG A 110 -22.59 -3.51 8.97
N TYR A 111 -22.04 -2.91 7.92
CA TYR A 111 -22.81 -2.49 6.74
C TYR A 111 -23.50 -3.69 6.08
N PHE A 112 -22.80 -4.82 5.93
CA PHE A 112 -23.34 -6.06 5.39
C PHE A 112 -24.49 -6.61 6.23
N VAL A 113 -24.32 -6.67 7.56
CA VAL A 113 -25.39 -7.10 8.47
C VAL A 113 -26.61 -6.19 8.32
N LEU A 114 -26.44 -4.87 8.32
CA LEU A 114 -27.56 -3.93 8.21
C LEU A 114 -28.31 -4.07 6.88
N LEU A 115 -27.61 -4.29 5.77
CA LEU A 115 -28.23 -4.54 4.47
C LEU A 115 -29.11 -5.81 4.43
N LEU A 116 -28.83 -6.81 5.29
CA LEU A 116 -29.64 -8.03 5.36
C LEU A 116 -30.96 -7.84 6.13
N TYR A 117 -30.97 -6.90 7.08
CA TYR A 117 -32.13 -6.68 7.97
C TYR A 117 -33.01 -5.51 7.54
N TYR A 118 -32.41 -4.42 7.05
CA TYR A 118 -33.10 -3.17 6.77
C TYR A 118 -33.27 -2.94 5.27
N LYS A 119 -34.46 -2.48 4.89
CA LYS A 119 -34.80 -2.15 3.50
C LYS A 119 -34.66 -0.66 3.21
N ASP A 120 -34.80 0.19 4.23
CA ASP A 120 -34.69 1.63 4.07
C ASP A 120 -33.21 2.07 4.19
N PRO A 121 -32.66 2.79 3.21
CA PRO A 121 -31.28 3.29 3.27
C PRO A 121 -31.02 4.24 4.46
N HIS A 122 -32.05 4.92 4.98
CA HIS A 122 -31.88 5.82 6.12
C HIS A 122 -31.57 5.07 7.43
N GLU A 123 -31.99 3.82 7.54
CA GLU A 123 -31.72 2.96 8.70
C GLU A 123 -30.27 2.42 8.72
N LEU A 124 -29.51 2.62 7.64
CA LEU A 124 -28.10 2.21 7.55
C LEU A 124 -27.14 3.20 8.26
N LEU A 125 -27.63 4.41 8.55
CA LEU A 125 -26.86 5.47 9.21
C LEU A 125 -26.46 5.04 10.63
N ALA A 126 -25.32 5.52 11.11
CA ALA A 126 -24.83 5.25 12.45
C ALA A 126 -24.74 6.54 13.26
N PRO A 127 -24.86 6.46 14.59
CA PRO A 127 -24.59 7.62 15.44
C PRO A 127 -23.13 8.05 15.28
N LEU A 128 -22.89 9.36 15.32
CA LEU A 128 -21.62 9.95 14.90
C LEU A 128 -20.41 9.46 15.72
N TRP A 129 -20.59 9.14 17.00
CA TRP A 129 -19.54 8.56 17.85
C TRP A 129 -19.07 7.18 17.32
N LEU A 130 -19.99 6.36 16.80
CA LEU A 130 -19.66 5.04 16.28
C LEU A 130 -18.95 5.17 14.93
N VAL A 131 -19.40 6.08 14.06
CA VAL A 131 -18.73 6.38 12.80
C VAL A 131 -17.32 6.91 13.05
N SER A 132 -17.16 7.79 14.06
CA SER A 132 -15.86 8.34 14.45
C SER A 132 -14.88 7.24 14.86
N LEU A 133 -15.35 6.23 15.60
CA LEU A 133 -14.52 5.10 16.02
C LEU A 133 -14.16 4.18 14.85
N LEU A 134 -15.14 3.86 14.00
CA LEU A 134 -14.99 2.90 12.90
C LEU A 134 -14.21 3.47 11.70
N VAL A 135 -14.47 4.72 11.35
CA VAL A 135 -13.91 5.40 10.17
C VAL A 135 -12.74 6.31 10.56
N GLY A 136 -12.60 6.72 11.82
CA GLY A 136 -11.50 7.60 12.27
C GLY A 136 -10.12 7.08 11.91
N SER A 137 -9.90 5.76 11.98
CA SER A 137 -8.64 5.11 11.62
C SER A 137 -8.23 5.36 10.15
N PHE A 138 -9.20 5.50 9.24
CA PHE A 138 -8.97 5.79 7.83
C PHE A 138 -8.33 7.17 7.66
N TYR A 139 -8.82 8.18 8.39
CA TYR A 139 -8.28 9.54 8.30
C TYR A 139 -6.87 9.66 8.88
N ILE A 140 -6.55 8.92 9.94
CA ILE A 140 -5.16 8.82 10.43
C ILE A 140 -4.25 8.30 9.30
N GLN A 141 -4.69 7.28 8.59
CA GLN A 141 -3.87 6.54 7.63
C GLN A 141 -3.62 7.25 6.32
N VAL A 142 -4.61 8.01 5.87
CA VAL A 142 -4.50 8.76 4.62
C VAL A 142 -3.26 9.67 4.65
N ILE A 143 -2.90 10.20 5.82
CA ILE A 143 -1.68 10.98 6.03
C ILE A 143 -0.52 10.10 6.52
N CYS A 144 -0.78 9.19 7.47
CA CYS A 144 0.29 8.50 8.19
C CYS A 144 1.06 7.54 7.28
N TYR A 145 0.42 6.73 6.44
CA TYR A 145 1.20 5.79 5.58
C TYR A 145 2.09 6.53 4.58
N PRO A 146 1.56 7.45 3.74
CA PRO A 146 2.40 8.19 2.82
C PRO A 146 3.58 8.88 3.53
N SER A 147 3.33 9.45 4.71
CA SER A 147 4.34 10.13 5.52
C SER A 147 5.39 9.17 6.07
N LEU A 148 5.00 7.98 6.54
CA LEU A 148 5.93 6.96 7.03
C LEU A 148 6.83 6.43 5.92
N HIS A 149 6.29 6.16 4.73
CA HIS A 149 7.09 5.79 3.55
C HIS A 149 8.08 6.91 3.18
N PHE A 150 7.62 8.16 3.18
CA PHE A 150 8.50 9.32 2.98
C PHE A 150 9.59 9.42 4.06
N CYS A 151 9.28 9.15 5.32
CA CYS A 151 10.27 9.13 6.42
C CYS A 151 11.31 8.01 6.24
N VAL A 152 10.90 6.83 5.76
CA VAL A 152 11.80 5.73 5.41
C VAL A 152 12.75 6.20 4.29
N MET A 153 12.22 6.76 3.20
CA MET A 153 13.04 7.29 2.11
C MET A 153 14.02 8.37 2.59
N LEU A 154 13.62 9.28 3.50
CA LEU A 154 14.52 10.30 4.05
C LEU A 154 15.66 9.68 4.87
N GLU A 155 15.35 8.64 5.65
CA GLU A 155 16.36 7.89 6.37
C GLU A 155 17.36 7.22 5.43
N ARG A 156 16.87 6.57 4.36
CA ARG A 156 17.72 5.90 3.37
C ARG A 156 18.57 6.87 2.57
N LEU A 157 18.01 8.01 2.17
CA LEU A 157 18.75 9.08 1.54
C LEU A 157 19.88 9.56 2.44
N ARG A 158 19.58 9.77 3.73
CA ARG A 158 20.58 10.17 4.72
C ARG A 158 21.66 9.10 4.91
N ALA A 159 21.29 7.82 5.01
CA ALA A 159 22.22 6.71 5.11
C ALA A 159 23.19 6.67 3.90
N THR A 160 22.69 6.96 2.71
CA THR A 160 23.49 7.06 1.47
C THR A 160 24.42 8.27 1.47
N LEU A 161 23.94 9.45 1.86
CA LEU A 161 24.72 10.69 1.79
C LEU A 161 25.75 10.83 2.93
N PHE A 162 25.41 10.35 4.13
CA PHE A 162 26.19 10.58 5.35
C PHE A 162 26.71 9.28 5.97
N LEU A 163 27.22 8.36 5.14
CA LEU A 163 27.78 7.06 5.57
C LEU A 163 28.67 7.19 6.82
N ASN A 164 29.57 8.17 6.86
CA ASN A 164 30.53 8.30 7.97
C ASN A 164 29.92 8.78 9.31
N LYS A 165 28.74 9.41 9.30
CA LYS A 165 28.12 10.03 10.49
C LYS A 165 26.80 9.37 10.91
N TYR A 166 26.27 8.49 10.06
CA TYR A 166 24.93 7.93 10.19
C TYR A 166 24.70 7.21 11.54
N GLU A 167 25.69 6.44 12.00
CA GLU A 167 25.58 5.56 13.16
C GLU A 167 25.23 6.28 14.47
N ASN A 168 25.68 7.54 14.65
CA ASN A 168 25.55 8.25 15.92
C ASN A 168 24.27 9.10 16.05
N GLU A 169 23.59 9.38 14.94
CA GLU A 169 22.54 10.40 14.88
C GLU A 169 21.22 9.92 14.25
N GLY A 170 21.14 8.68 13.78
CA GLY A 170 19.94 8.13 13.13
C GLY A 170 18.71 8.09 14.05
N ARG A 171 18.89 7.68 15.32
CA ARG A 171 17.79 7.43 16.25
C ARG A 171 17.01 8.69 16.67
N LYS A 172 17.67 9.84 16.82
CA LYS A 172 16.96 11.08 17.24
C LYS A 172 16.04 11.59 16.13
N LEU A 173 16.53 11.57 14.89
CA LEU A 173 15.74 11.96 13.72
C LEU A 173 14.53 11.05 13.52
N ALA A 174 14.70 9.74 13.74
CA ALA A 174 13.61 8.76 13.71
C ALA A 174 12.40 9.16 14.55
N ILE A 175 12.67 9.34 15.85
CA ILE A 175 11.66 9.58 16.86
C ILE A 175 10.96 10.90 16.54
N PHE A 176 11.73 11.91 16.12
CA PHE A 176 11.20 13.19 15.68
C PHE A 176 10.23 13.06 14.49
N MET A 177 10.64 12.39 13.41
CA MET A 177 9.81 12.20 12.21
C MET A 177 8.51 11.42 12.50
N ILE A 178 8.60 10.39 13.34
CA ILE A 178 7.44 9.57 13.73
C ILE A 178 6.50 10.38 14.61
N THR A 179 7.02 11.14 15.57
CA THR A 179 6.21 11.98 16.44
C THR A 179 5.45 13.03 15.63
N ILE A 180 6.11 13.69 14.68
CA ILE A 180 5.45 14.66 13.78
C ILE A 180 4.38 13.98 12.95
N THR A 181 4.70 12.85 12.31
CA THR A 181 3.75 12.11 11.47
C THR A 181 2.49 11.70 12.25
N TRP A 182 2.66 11.18 13.47
CA TRP A 182 1.50 10.83 14.30
C TRP A 182 0.72 12.04 14.77
N ALA A 183 1.40 13.11 15.18
CA ALA A 183 0.75 14.34 15.63
C ALA A 183 -0.08 14.97 14.50
N THR A 184 0.45 15.05 13.27
CA THR A 184 -0.28 15.59 12.11
C THR A 184 -1.46 14.71 11.73
N SER A 185 -1.30 13.38 11.73
CA SER A 185 -2.40 12.44 11.44
C SER A 185 -3.52 12.47 12.48
N ILE A 186 -3.18 12.51 13.77
CA ILE A 186 -4.17 12.61 14.85
C ILE A 186 -4.87 13.97 14.81
N GLY A 187 -4.11 15.05 14.59
CA GLY A 187 -4.65 16.39 14.43
C GLY A 187 -5.64 16.48 13.27
N PHE A 188 -5.30 15.89 12.12
CA PHE A 188 -6.19 15.83 10.97
C PHE A 188 -7.47 15.02 11.22
N MET A 189 -7.35 13.82 11.81
CA MET A 189 -8.52 13.04 12.20
C MET A 189 -9.43 13.82 13.16
N THR A 190 -8.83 14.48 14.16
CA THR A 190 -9.57 15.28 15.15
C THR A 190 -10.29 16.45 14.47
N PHE A 191 -9.64 17.15 13.55
CA PHE A 191 -10.25 18.19 12.74
C PHE A 191 -11.48 17.69 11.97
N ILE A 192 -11.36 16.56 11.26
CA ILE A 192 -12.49 15.96 10.52
C ILE A 192 -13.64 15.57 11.46
N ILE A 193 -13.33 14.98 12.61
CA ILE A 193 -14.34 14.62 13.62
C ILE A 193 -15.07 15.88 14.10
N LEU A 194 -14.35 16.93 14.50
CA LEU A 194 -14.96 18.17 15.00
C LEU A 194 -15.86 18.84 13.96
N GLU A 195 -15.43 18.89 12.70
CA GLU A 195 -16.25 19.38 11.60
C GLU A 195 -17.53 18.55 11.39
N ALA A 196 -17.45 17.23 11.54
CA ALA A 196 -18.61 16.36 11.44
C ALA A 196 -19.61 16.58 12.60
N TYR A 197 -19.11 16.86 13.82
CA TYR A 197 -19.97 17.24 14.96
C TYR A 197 -20.56 18.64 14.83
N ALA A 198 -19.91 19.53 14.08
CA ALA A 198 -20.42 20.87 13.82
C ALA A 198 -21.50 20.91 12.73
N ASP A 199 -21.67 19.83 11.94
CA ASP A 199 -22.68 19.73 10.89
C ASP A 199 -24.03 19.24 11.46
N PRO A 200 -25.07 20.10 11.52
CA PRO A 200 -26.36 19.74 12.11
C PRO A 200 -27.05 18.59 11.39
N SER A 201 -26.78 18.41 10.10
CA SER A 201 -27.40 17.33 9.32
C SER A 201 -26.90 15.96 9.74
N MET A 202 -25.60 15.85 10.07
CA MET A 202 -24.98 14.61 10.51
C MET A 202 -25.29 14.27 11.96
N GLU A 203 -25.43 15.28 12.82
CA GLU A 203 -25.78 15.06 14.23
C GLU A 203 -27.20 14.48 14.36
N ILE A 204 -28.15 14.97 13.56
CA ILE A 204 -29.56 14.57 13.64
C ILE A 204 -29.82 13.24 12.93
N LEU A 205 -29.30 13.07 11.70
CA LEU A 205 -29.60 11.89 10.88
C LEU A 205 -28.62 10.74 11.10
N GLY A 206 -27.45 11.02 11.69
CA GLY A 206 -26.32 10.11 11.69
C GLY A 206 -25.55 10.16 10.37
N ALA A 207 -24.50 9.35 10.29
CA ALA A 207 -23.61 9.34 9.13
C ALA A 207 -23.12 7.93 8.79
N LEU A 208 -22.60 7.78 7.58
CA LEU A 208 -21.89 6.57 7.13
C LEU A 208 -20.38 6.84 7.01
N TYR A 209 -20.01 8.09 6.77
CA TYR A 209 -18.66 8.63 6.67
C TYR A 209 -18.62 10.01 7.34
N LEU A 210 -17.46 10.46 7.81
CA LEU A 210 -17.29 11.77 8.47
C LEU A 210 -17.04 12.91 7.47
N THR A 211 -17.43 12.73 6.20
CA THR A 211 -17.17 13.69 5.13
C THR A 211 -18.35 14.63 4.96
N THR A 212 -18.23 15.82 5.54
CA THR A 212 -19.18 16.93 5.37
C THR A 212 -18.97 17.65 4.04
N LYS A 213 -19.88 18.58 3.71
CA LYS A 213 -19.71 19.49 2.57
C LYS A 213 -18.49 20.42 2.74
N SER A 214 -18.19 20.85 3.98
CA SER A 214 -17.03 21.70 4.28
C SER A 214 -15.71 20.94 4.12
N THR A 215 -15.67 19.66 4.49
CA THR A 215 -14.44 18.86 4.51
C THR A 215 -14.15 18.13 3.21
N SER A 216 -15.12 18.04 2.28
CA SER A 216 -14.93 17.27 1.04
C SER A 216 -13.81 17.82 0.17
N GLU A 217 -13.67 19.14 0.05
CA GLU A 217 -12.61 19.78 -0.72
C GLU A 217 -11.24 19.57 -0.07
N ILE A 218 -11.17 19.71 1.27
CA ILE A 218 -9.96 19.47 2.04
C ILE A 218 -9.47 18.03 1.84
N LEU A 219 -10.38 17.05 1.87
CA LEU A 219 -10.04 15.64 1.62
C LEU A 219 -9.51 15.40 0.20
N ILE A 220 -10.00 16.14 -0.80
CA ILE A 220 -9.46 16.09 -2.17
C ILE A 220 -8.01 16.59 -2.16
N TYR A 221 -7.76 17.76 -1.58
CA TYR A 221 -6.41 18.32 -1.51
C TYR A 221 -5.43 17.44 -0.75
N VAL A 222 -5.86 16.86 0.38
CA VAL A 222 -5.04 15.91 1.15
C VAL A 222 -4.70 14.68 0.30
N ASN A 223 -5.68 14.09 -0.40
CA ASN A 223 -5.42 12.92 -1.26
C ASN A 223 -4.49 13.25 -2.44
N ILE A 224 -4.58 14.44 -3.03
CA ILE A 224 -3.66 14.89 -4.08
C ILE A 224 -2.25 15.04 -3.50
N LEU A 225 -2.12 15.73 -2.37
CA LEU A 225 -0.84 15.94 -1.70
C LEU A 225 -0.16 14.63 -1.33
N THR A 226 -0.90 13.69 -0.75
CA THR A 226 -0.36 12.37 -0.36
C THR A 226 0.00 11.55 -1.60
N THR A 227 -0.76 11.63 -2.69
CA THR A 227 -0.41 10.97 -3.96
C THR A 227 0.90 11.51 -4.52
N ILE A 228 1.07 12.83 -4.56
CA ILE A 228 2.31 13.47 -5.00
C ILE A 228 3.48 13.02 -4.12
N MET A 229 3.28 12.99 -2.80
CA MET A 229 4.30 12.54 -1.86
C MET A 229 4.74 11.10 -2.14
N VAL A 230 3.80 10.17 -2.35
CA VAL A 230 4.11 8.76 -2.64
C VAL A 230 4.85 8.60 -3.97
N ILE A 231 4.48 9.36 -5.01
CA ILE A 231 5.20 9.37 -6.30
C ILE A 231 6.65 9.85 -6.10
N ILE A 232 6.84 10.93 -5.34
CA ILE A 232 8.17 11.46 -5.02
C ILE A 232 8.99 10.43 -4.24
N THR A 233 8.39 9.76 -3.26
CA THR A 233 9.03 8.71 -2.47
C THR A 233 9.53 7.57 -3.36
N ALA A 234 8.66 7.00 -4.19
CA ALA A 234 9.03 5.89 -5.07
C ALA A 234 10.14 6.28 -6.08
N PHE A 235 10.06 7.49 -6.64
CA PHE A 235 11.11 8.00 -7.53
C PHE A 235 12.44 8.21 -6.79
N SER A 236 12.39 8.75 -5.58
CA SER A 236 13.59 8.99 -4.77
C SER A 236 14.25 7.69 -4.35
N ASP A 237 13.49 6.68 -3.94
CA ASP A 237 14.01 5.36 -3.61
C ASP A 237 14.68 4.68 -4.80
N TRP A 238 14.11 4.83 -6.01
CA TRP A 238 14.74 4.37 -7.23
C TRP A 238 16.10 5.06 -7.46
N ARG A 239 16.17 6.39 -7.26
CA ARG A 239 17.42 7.16 -7.41
C ARG A 239 18.45 6.79 -6.34
N ILE A 240 18.03 6.62 -5.08
CA ILE A 240 18.89 6.18 -3.97
C ILE A 240 19.50 4.80 -4.28
N THR A 241 18.70 3.89 -4.83
CA THR A 241 19.17 2.55 -5.24
C THR A 241 20.27 2.64 -6.30
N ILE A 242 20.11 3.51 -7.30
CA ILE A 242 21.13 3.76 -8.32
C ILE A 242 22.40 4.36 -7.69
N MET A 243 22.24 5.35 -6.80
CA MET A 243 23.36 6.00 -6.11
C MET A 243 24.15 5.00 -5.26
N ASN A 244 23.48 4.15 -4.48
CA ASN A 244 24.13 3.14 -3.67
C ASN A 244 24.96 2.14 -4.50
N ARG A 245 24.44 1.70 -5.65
CA ARG A 245 25.19 0.83 -6.59
C ARG A 245 26.45 1.53 -7.11
N ARG A 246 26.34 2.79 -7.53
CA ARG A 246 27.49 3.58 -8.01
C ARG A 246 28.55 3.76 -6.92
N ILE A 247 28.13 4.04 -5.68
CA ILE A 247 29.06 4.17 -4.55
C ILE A 247 29.78 2.84 -4.31
N GLN A 248 29.06 1.72 -4.34
CA GLN A 248 29.65 0.39 -4.18
C GLN A 248 30.71 0.08 -5.26
N GLU A 249 30.37 0.32 -6.53
CA GLU A 249 31.28 0.13 -7.66
C GLU A 249 32.51 1.04 -7.62
N SER A 250 32.34 2.28 -7.15
CA SER A 250 33.46 3.22 -7.00
C SER A 250 34.42 2.78 -5.89
N ARG A 251 33.89 2.30 -4.77
CA ARG A 251 34.69 1.85 -3.61
C ARG A 251 35.41 0.54 -3.86
N ALA A 252 34.86 -0.36 -4.69
CA ALA A 252 35.55 -1.57 -5.10
C ALA A 252 36.89 -1.29 -5.83
N ARG A 253 37.12 -0.04 -6.28
CA ARG A 253 38.36 0.38 -6.96
C ARG A 253 39.36 1.09 -6.04
N VAL A 254 38.97 1.45 -4.81
CA VAL A 254 39.80 2.22 -3.87
C VAL A 254 40.45 1.26 -2.87
N THR A 255 41.74 1.45 -2.58
CA THR A 255 42.51 0.60 -1.66
C THR A 255 42.14 0.78 -0.18
N ASP A 256 41.59 1.93 0.19
CA ASP A 256 41.19 2.25 1.57
C ASP A 256 39.86 1.60 1.92
N TYR A 257 39.94 0.33 2.33
CA TYR A 257 38.79 -0.44 2.77
C TYR A 257 38.45 -0.14 4.23
N SER A 258 37.21 0.31 4.47
CA SER A 258 36.63 0.41 5.81
C SER A 258 35.51 -0.61 5.95
N LEU A 259 35.66 -1.53 6.91
CA LEU A 259 34.68 -2.59 7.18
C LEU A 259 33.32 -2.02 7.60
N SER A 260 33.30 -0.98 8.44
CA SER A 260 32.05 -0.37 8.92
C SER A 260 31.25 0.27 7.79
N ILE A 261 31.92 0.98 6.87
CA ILE A 261 31.23 1.62 5.75
C ILE A 261 30.74 0.58 4.73
N SER A 262 31.53 -0.47 4.48
CA SER A 262 31.13 -1.59 3.62
C SER A 262 29.88 -2.30 4.17
N PHE A 263 29.85 -2.53 5.50
CA PHE A 263 28.71 -3.10 6.19
C PHE A 263 27.46 -2.23 6.05
N GLN A 264 27.55 -0.92 6.34
CA GLN A 264 26.43 0.02 6.23
C GLN A 264 25.89 0.13 4.80
N LEU A 265 26.78 0.16 3.79
CA LEU A 265 26.37 0.23 2.39
C LEU A 265 25.64 -1.04 1.95
N ASN A 266 26.13 -2.22 2.36
CA ASN A 266 25.47 -3.49 2.09
C ASN A 266 24.11 -3.60 2.79
N GLU A 267 24.01 -3.13 4.04
CA GLU A 267 22.76 -3.08 4.78
C GLU A 267 21.74 -2.14 4.12
N ASN A 268 22.17 -0.96 3.69
CA ASN A 268 21.33 0.00 2.98
C ASN A 268 20.86 -0.58 1.64
N LEU A 269 21.76 -1.23 0.86
CA LEU A 269 21.40 -1.90 -0.38
C LEU A 269 20.39 -3.04 -0.18
N LEU A 270 20.58 -3.86 0.86
CA LEU A 270 19.66 -4.94 1.21
C LEU A 270 18.28 -4.37 1.57
N SER A 271 18.27 -3.29 2.37
CA SER A 271 17.04 -2.61 2.77
C SER A 271 16.30 -2.01 1.57
N MET A 272 17.03 -1.34 0.66
CA MET A 272 16.45 -0.78 -0.56
C MET A 272 15.86 -1.84 -1.49
N ARG A 273 16.46 -3.04 -1.56
CA ARG A 273 15.89 -4.17 -2.33
C ARG A 273 14.55 -4.64 -1.78
N LEU A 274 14.28 -4.46 -0.49
CA LEU A 274 13.01 -4.80 0.14
C LEU A 274 11.99 -3.65 0.03
N ILE A 275 12.43 -2.42 0.28
CA ILE A 275 11.55 -1.24 0.34
C ILE A 275 11.13 -0.78 -1.05
N LEU A 276 12.03 -0.72 -2.03
CA LEU A 276 11.71 -0.17 -3.35
C LEU A 276 10.53 -0.87 -4.05
N PRO A 277 10.46 -2.22 -4.13
CA PRO A 277 9.30 -2.89 -4.72
C PRO A 277 8.00 -2.60 -3.96
N LEU A 278 8.08 -2.53 -2.62
CA LEU A 278 6.94 -2.21 -1.77
C LEU A 278 6.41 -0.80 -2.04
N ASP A 279 7.30 0.19 -2.14
CA ASP A 279 6.95 1.58 -2.39
C ASP A 279 6.40 1.79 -3.81
N ILE A 280 6.94 1.11 -4.82
CA ILE A 280 6.39 1.13 -6.19
C ILE A 280 5.00 0.50 -6.23
N ALA A 281 4.81 -0.66 -5.59
CA ALA A 281 3.51 -1.32 -5.53
C ALA A 281 2.49 -0.44 -4.81
N TYR A 282 2.88 0.13 -3.67
CA TYR A 282 2.04 1.05 -2.91
C TYR A 282 1.68 2.29 -3.73
N ALA A 283 2.65 2.93 -4.40
CA ALA A 283 2.42 4.07 -5.26
C ALA A 283 1.43 3.78 -6.40
N THR A 284 1.60 2.64 -7.05
CA THR A 284 0.75 2.22 -8.17
C THR A 284 -0.68 1.99 -7.70
N ILE A 285 -0.87 1.25 -6.61
CA ILE A 285 -2.19 0.96 -6.05
C ILE A 285 -2.86 2.23 -5.52
N TYR A 286 -2.12 3.07 -4.82
CA TYR A 286 -2.64 4.30 -4.22
C TYR A 286 -3.05 5.32 -5.29
N LEU A 287 -2.24 5.46 -6.34
CA LEU A 287 -2.58 6.28 -7.50
C LEU A 287 -3.85 5.78 -8.20
N LEU A 288 -3.94 4.46 -8.41
CA LEU A 288 -5.11 3.84 -9.03
C LEU A 288 -6.37 4.06 -8.18
N TYR A 289 -6.28 3.84 -6.87
CA TYR A 289 -7.36 4.13 -5.93
C TYR A 289 -7.84 5.57 -6.03
N ASN A 290 -6.92 6.52 -5.89
CA ASN A 290 -7.29 7.94 -5.89
C ASN A 290 -7.91 8.35 -7.24
N SER A 291 -7.43 7.78 -8.35
CA SER A 291 -8.01 8.00 -9.67
C SER A 291 -9.47 7.50 -9.73
N LEU A 292 -9.74 6.29 -9.21
CA LEU A 292 -11.10 5.74 -9.14
C LEU A 292 -12.00 6.53 -8.19
N VAL A 293 -11.47 7.01 -7.07
CA VAL A 293 -12.24 7.83 -6.11
C VAL A 293 -12.60 9.17 -6.72
N VAL A 294 -11.67 9.81 -7.44
CA VAL A 294 -11.92 11.05 -8.16
C VAL A 294 -12.96 10.83 -9.26
N LEU A 295 -12.82 9.74 -10.04
CA LEU A 295 -13.81 9.34 -11.04
C LEU A 295 -15.19 9.14 -10.39
N LEU A 296 -15.29 8.34 -9.34
CA LEU A 296 -16.55 8.07 -8.65
C LEU A 296 -17.18 9.35 -8.08
N ARG A 297 -16.37 10.28 -7.57
CA ARG A 297 -16.84 11.60 -7.10
C ARG A 297 -17.35 12.48 -8.25
N SER A 298 -16.74 12.41 -9.43
CA SER A 298 -17.20 13.17 -10.61
C SER A 298 -18.59 12.73 -11.09
N TYR A 299 -18.97 11.47 -10.84
CA TYR A 299 -20.29 10.92 -11.15
C TYR A 299 -21.26 10.93 -9.95
N ARG A 300 -20.96 11.68 -8.89
CA ARG A 300 -21.79 11.71 -7.67
C ARG A 300 -23.23 12.09 -7.97
N ASP A 301 -23.46 13.07 -8.82
CA ASP A 301 -24.80 13.62 -9.09
C ASP A 301 -25.65 12.72 -10.00
N GLU A 302 -25.02 11.79 -10.72
CA GLU A 302 -25.69 10.82 -11.61
C GLU A 302 -26.06 9.51 -10.89
N LEU A 303 -25.47 9.24 -9.72
CA LEU A 303 -25.66 8.00 -8.97
C LEU A 303 -26.64 8.17 -7.82
N SER A 304 -27.46 7.15 -7.56
CA SER A 304 -28.24 7.09 -6.31
C SER A 304 -27.29 7.05 -5.10
N ALA A 305 -27.70 7.63 -3.97
CA ALA A 305 -26.88 7.68 -2.77
C ALA A 305 -26.44 6.28 -2.29
N ALA A 306 -27.34 5.29 -2.38
CA ALA A 306 -27.04 3.91 -2.00
C ALA A 306 -25.99 3.28 -2.93
N THR A 307 -26.11 3.48 -4.24
CA THR A 307 -25.17 2.95 -5.24
C THR A 307 -23.81 3.61 -5.13
N TYR A 308 -23.75 4.92 -4.91
CA TYR A 308 -22.50 5.64 -4.64
C TYR A 308 -21.79 5.08 -3.40
N VAL A 309 -22.50 4.91 -2.29
CA VAL A 309 -21.95 4.35 -1.04
C VAL A 309 -21.48 2.91 -1.25
N PHE A 310 -22.23 2.10 -1.99
CA PHE A 310 -21.83 0.73 -2.32
C PHE A 310 -20.51 0.70 -3.11
N TYR A 311 -20.41 1.45 -4.21
CA TYR A 311 -19.17 1.50 -4.99
C TYR A 311 -17.99 2.04 -4.19
N TYR A 312 -18.20 3.06 -3.37
CA TYR A 312 -17.16 3.61 -2.51
C TYR A 312 -16.66 2.58 -1.49
N ASN A 313 -17.58 1.82 -0.86
CA ASN A 313 -17.23 0.71 0.03
C ASN A 313 -16.49 -0.42 -0.70
N VAL A 314 -16.91 -0.78 -1.92
CA VAL A 314 -16.24 -1.80 -2.74
C VAL A 314 -14.83 -1.36 -3.10
N LEU A 315 -14.63 -0.11 -3.53
CA LEU A 315 -13.29 0.43 -3.81
C LEU A 315 -12.40 0.37 -2.57
N ASN A 316 -12.89 0.82 -1.42
CA ASN A 316 -12.15 0.73 -0.15
C ASN A 316 -11.84 -0.72 0.23
N MET A 317 -12.78 -1.65 -0.01
CA MET A 317 -12.57 -3.07 0.27
C MET A 317 -11.49 -3.66 -0.63
N VAL A 318 -11.52 -3.41 -1.94
CA VAL A 318 -10.55 -3.99 -2.90
C VAL A 318 -9.10 -3.66 -2.53
N ILE A 319 -8.85 -2.43 -2.08
CA ILE A 319 -7.52 -2.00 -1.66
C ILE A 319 -7.09 -2.66 -0.36
N ASN A 320 -8.00 -2.75 0.60
CA ASN A 320 -7.74 -3.38 1.89
C ASN A 320 -7.60 -4.90 1.78
N LEU A 321 -8.35 -5.56 0.90
CA LEU A 321 -8.30 -6.99 0.67
C LEU A 321 -6.96 -7.41 0.03
N LYS A 322 -6.43 -6.59 -0.89
CA LYS A 322 -5.18 -6.90 -1.60
C LYS A 322 -4.00 -7.04 -0.63
N PHE A 323 -3.91 -6.21 0.41
CA PHE A 323 -2.85 -6.35 1.41
C PHE A 323 -3.01 -7.59 2.31
N VAL A 324 -4.24 -7.99 2.64
CA VAL A 324 -4.50 -9.26 3.34
C VAL A 324 -4.06 -10.45 2.48
N PHE A 325 -4.31 -10.41 1.17
CA PHE A 325 -3.87 -11.44 0.24
C PHE A 325 -2.35 -11.42 -0.04
N LEU A 326 -1.71 -10.23 -0.12
CA LEU A 326 -0.26 -10.10 -0.32
C LEU A 326 0.54 -10.53 0.91
N SER A 327 0.05 -10.19 2.11
CA SER A 327 0.62 -10.71 3.36
C SER A 327 0.43 -12.23 3.47
N GLY A 328 -0.70 -12.76 2.97
CA GLY A 328 -1.01 -14.20 2.93
C GLY A 328 -0.29 -15.01 1.85
N SER A 329 0.07 -14.41 0.71
CA SER A 329 0.72 -15.11 -0.43
C SER A 329 2.24 -15.19 -0.25
N THR A 330 2.86 -14.15 0.29
CA THR A 330 4.27 -14.16 0.73
C THR A 330 4.49 -15.11 1.91
N LEU A 331 3.42 -15.47 2.61
CA LEU A 331 3.36 -16.41 3.75
C LEU A 331 3.72 -17.86 3.41
N LYS A 332 3.71 -18.24 2.11
CA LYS A 332 4.12 -19.58 1.66
C LYS A 332 5.64 -19.71 1.48
N THR A 333 6.42 -18.64 1.48
CA THR A 333 7.78 -18.64 0.89
C THR A 333 8.97 -18.53 1.85
N TYR A 334 8.80 -18.53 3.17
CA TYR A 334 9.96 -18.37 4.07
C TYR A 334 9.99 -19.40 5.20
N THR A 335 10.88 -20.40 5.03
CA THR A 335 11.49 -21.15 6.13
C THR A 335 12.99 -20.84 6.10
N PRO A 336 13.55 -20.26 7.17
CA PRO A 336 14.98 -19.99 7.21
C PRO A 336 15.72 -21.32 7.23
N LYS A 337 16.45 -21.64 6.15
CA LYS A 337 17.55 -22.61 6.27
C LYS A 337 18.52 -22.03 7.29
N THR A 338 18.84 -22.78 8.33
CA THR A 338 20.00 -22.51 9.17
C THR A 338 21.22 -22.38 8.27
N TYR A 339 21.65 -21.14 8.05
CA TYR A 339 22.90 -20.84 7.37
C TYR A 339 24.02 -21.31 8.29
N THR A 340 24.48 -22.54 8.10
CA THR A 340 25.84 -22.87 8.50
C THR A 340 26.75 -21.94 7.71
N LEU A 341 27.59 -21.21 8.45
CA LEU A 341 28.52 -20.20 7.96
C LEU A 341 29.62 -20.88 7.12
N LYS A 342 29.25 -21.52 6.00
CA LYS A 342 30.19 -21.89 4.95
C LYS A 342 30.50 -20.61 4.21
N THR A 343 31.59 -19.97 4.65
CA THR A 343 32.48 -19.11 3.87
C THR A 343 31.85 -18.58 2.57
N PHE A 344 31.31 -17.36 2.66
CA PHE A 344 30.95 -16.58 1.49
C PHE A 344 32.20 -16.41 0.60
N TYR A 345 32.07 -16.83 -0.67
CA TYR A 345 33.03 -17.00 -1.77
C TYR A 345 33.72 -18.38 -1.89
N PRO A 346 33.62 -19.09 -3.05
CA PRO A 346 33.81 -18.52 -4.40
C PRO A 346 33.01 -19.21 -5.55
N GLU A 347 31.68 -19.13 -5.61
CA GLU A 347 30.94 -19.55 -6.83
C GLU A 347 30.62 -18.36 -7.76
N ASP A 348 30.29 -17.18 -7.19
CA ASP A 348 30.06 -15.97 -7.98
C ASP A 348 31.35 -15.40 -8.62
N LEU A 349 32.52 -15.73 -8.06
CA LEU A 349 33.82 -15.39 -8.67
C LEU A 349 34.10 -16.24 -9.92
N GLN A 350 33.67 -17.51 -9.93
CA GLN A 350 33.83 -18.39 -11.09
C GLN A 350 32.96 -17.95 -12.27
N LEU A 351 31.74 -17.46 -12.02
CA LEU A 351 30.89 -16.93 -13.09
C LEU A 351 31.49 -15.67 -13.71
N PHE A 352 32.10 -14.80 -12.89
CA PHE A 352 32.75 -13.57 -13.36
C PHE A 352 34.05 -13.85 -14.13
N ASP A 353 34.84 -14.84 -13.71
CA ASP A 353 36.04 -15.28 -14.43
C ASP A 353 35.70 -16.03 -15.72
N GLN A 354 34.62 -16.83 -15.74
CA GLN A 354 34.10 -17.44 -16.97
C GLN A 354 33.57 -16.40 -17.96
N LEU A 355 32.89 -15.34 -17.49
CA LEU A 355 32.45 -14.23 -18.33
C LEU A 355 33.63 -13.42 -18.88
N LYS A 356 34.67 -13.16 -18.08
CA LYS A 356 35.93 -12.55 -18.58
C LYS A 356 36.58 -13.40 -19.67
N LEU A 357 36.64 -14.72 -19.48
CA LEU A 357 37.21 -15.64 -20.48
C LEU A 357 36.36 -15.69 -21.76
N PHE A 358 35.03 -15.59 -21.63
CA PHE A 358 34.09 -15.53 -22.74
C PHE A 358 34.28 -14.24 -23.56
N PHE A 359 34.30 -13.06 -22.92
CA PHE A 359 34.51 -11.79 -23.60
C PHE A 359 35.92 -11.66 -24.21
N TYR A 360 36.95 -12.21 -23.55
CA TYR A 360 38.30 -12.25 -24.10
C TYR A 360 38.38 -13.11 -25.37
N LYS A 361 37.72 -14.28 -25.40
CA LYS A 361 37.64 -15.13 -26.61
C LYS A 361 36.78 -14.49 -27.71
N PHE A 362 35.74 -13.75 -27.35
CA PHE A 362 34.87 -13.06 -28.31
C PHE A 362 35.63 -11.91 -29.01
N ASN A 363 36.39 -11.11 -28.27
CA ASN A 363 37.16 -10.00 -28.86
C ASN A 363 38.29 -10.48 -29.79
N ARG A 364 38.92 -11.62 -29.48
CA ARG A 364 40.01 -12.19 -30.30
C ARG A 364 39.55 -12.78 -31.64
N ARG A 365 38.25 -13.07 -31.80
CA ARG A 365 37.66 -13.53 -33.08
C ARG A 365 37.28 -12.39 -34.02
N SER A 366 37.27 -11.15 -33.56
CA SER A 366 36.97 -9.97 -34.40
C SER A 366 38.19 -9.39 -35.11
N SER A 367 39.41 -9.85 -34.79
CA SER A 367 40.67 -9.28 -35.33
C SER A 367 41.38 -10.15 -36.37
N SER A 368 40.74 -11.19 -36.92
CA SER A 368 41.26 -11.91 -38.09
C SER A 368 40.66 -11.31 -39.37
N SER A 369 41.33 -10.30 -39.91
CA SER A 369 41.16 -9.83 -41.29
C SER A 369 41.41 -10.99 -42.26
N PRO A 370 40.56 -11.20 -43.28
CA PRO A 370 40.92 -12.05 -44.40
C PRO A 370 42.01 -11.33 -45.22
N ARG A 371 43.00 -12.10 -45.69
CA ARG A 371 43.78 -11.80 -46.88
C ARG A 371 43.21 -12.63 -48.02
#